data_AF-A0A212T5T0-F1
#
_entry.id   AF-A0A212T5T0-F1
#
_cell.length_a   1.000
_cell.length_b   1.000
_cell.length_c   1.000
_cell.angle_alpha   90.00
_cell.angle_beta   90.00
_cell.angle_gamma   90.00
#
_symmetry.space_group_name_H-M   'P 1'
#
loop_
_entity.id
_entity.type
_entity.pdbx_description
1 polymer ?
#
loop_
_entity_poly.entity_id
_entity_poly.type
_entity_poly.pdbx_seq_one_letter_code
_entity_poly.pdbx_strand_id
1 'polypeptide(L)'
;MKHLIIQLWQASLEKPDLATTPFLMASTAAALDIHVQVHMIGASVEMFVKNNERRHQTIPPMNRRLSDFIDDAMRTGVKFYPCSTAMRDRNLQLSDLIDGVGEIIGMVTMLDRATQDNTTVLTF
;
A
#
# COMPACT_ATOMS: atom_id res chain seq x y z
N MET A 1 -5.96 -21.26 -2.04
CA MET A 1 -6.06 -19.91 -2.63
C MET A 1 -4.72 -19.22 -2.44
N LYS A 2 -4.16 -18.55 -3.47
CA LYS A 2 -2.83 -17.92 -3.38
C LYS A 2 -2.95 -16.53 -2.77
N HIS A 3 -1.98 -16.15 -1.93
CA HIS A 3 -1.89 -14.82 -1.34
C HIS A 3 -0.61 -14.13 -1.79
N LEU A 4 -0.72 -12.84 -2.08
CA LEU A 4 0.42 -11.98 -2.34
C LEU A 4 0.39 -10.82 -1.34
N ILE A 5 1.49 -10.63 -0.64
CA ILE A 5 1.71 -9.47 0.22
C ILE A 5 2.75 -8.58 -0.46
N ILE A 6 2.39 -7.32 -0.68
CA ILE A 6 3.31 -6.28 -1.11
C ILE A 6 3.62 -5.40 0.10
N GLN A 7 4.89 -5.39 0.52
CA GLN A 7 5.35 -4.52 1.59
C GLN A 7 5.93 -3.25 0.98
N LEU A 8 5.36 -2.10 1.33
CA LEU A 8 5.84 -0.78 0.90
C LEU A 8 6.77 -0.21 1.97
N TRP A 9 8.07 -0.49 1.86
CA TRP A 9 9.10 0.01 2.78
C TRP A 9 9.87 1.21 2.20
N GLN A 10 10.34 1.15 0.94
CA GLN A 10 11.10 2.25 0.33
C GLN A 10 10.22 3.26 -0.39
N ALA A 11 8.99 2.90 -0.74
CA ALA A 11 8.03 3.81 -1.36
C ALA A 11 7.61 4.92 -0.39
N SER A 12 7.77 6.17 -0.81
CA SER A 12 7.44 7.35 0.00
C SER A 12 7.11 8.55 -0.89
N LEU A 13 6.57 9.61 -0.29
CA LEU A 13 6.31 10.87 -1.00
C LEU A 13 7.59 11.62 -1.41
N GLU A 14 8.76 11.21 -0.91
CA GLU A 14 10.07 11.74 -1.33
C GLU A 14 10.63 11.00 -2.56
N LYS A 15 10.21 9.75 -2.77
CA LYS A 15 10.59 8.91 -3.92
C LYS A 15 9.36 8.21 -4.51
N PRO A 16 8.40 8.98 -5.06
CA PRO A 16 7.11 8.43 -5.44
C PRO A 16 7.18 7.57 -6.72
N ASP A 17 8.28 7.67 -7.48
CA ASP A 17 8.61 6.79 -8.61
C ASP A 17 8.70 5.31 -8.19
N LEU A 18 9.22 5.04 -6.99
CA LEU A 18 9.32 3.68 -6.42
C LEU A 18 7.96 3.06 -6.08
N ALA A 19 6.89 3.86 -5.99
CA ALA A 19 5.56 3.39 -5.65
C ALA A 19 4.78 2.83 -6.86
N THR A 20 5.18 3.15 -8.09
CA THR A 20 4.42 2.78 -9.29
C THR A 20 4.40 1.26 -9.52
N THR A 21 5.58 0.64 -9.54
CA THR A 21 5.73 -0.81 -9.75
C THR A 21 4.94 -1.65 -8.75
N PRO A 22 4.99 -1.42 -7.42
CA PRO A 22 4.22 -2.22 -6.50
C PRO A 22 2.70 -2.12 -6.70
N PHE A 23 2.14 -0.95 -7.01
CA PHE A 23 0.69 -0.83 -7.28
C PHE A 23 0.28 -1.52 -8.59
N LEU A 24 1.12 -1.47 -9.62
CA LEU A 24 0.89 -2.21 -10.87
C LEU A 24 0.95 -3.72 -10.63
N MET A 25 1.92 -4.20 -9.86
CA MET A 25 2.00 -5.61 -9.47
C MET A 25 0.79 -6.05 -8.63
N ALA A 26 0.34 -5.22 -7.70
CA ALA A 26 -0.85 -5.49 -6.89
C ALA A 26 -2.09 -5.69 -7.77
N SER A 27 -2.30 -4.74 -8.69
CA SER A 27 -3.45 -4.75 -9.62
C SER A 27 -3.42 -5.96 -10.55
N THR A 28 -2.23 -6.30 -11.06
CA THR A 28 -2.03 -7.43 -11.97
C THR A 28 -2.28 -8.76 -11.24
N ALA A 29 -1.76 -8.92 -10.02
CA ALA A 29 -1.98 -10.12 -9.22
C ALA A 29 -3.47 -10.29 -8.87
N ALA A 30 -4.16 -9.20 -8.53
CA ALA A 30 -5.61 -9.23 -8.28
C ALA A 30 -6.39 -9.68 -9.54
N ALA A 31 -5.99 -9.23 -10.73
CA ALA A 31 -6.58 -9.67 -12.00
C ALA A 31 -6.33 -11.15 -12.34
N LEU A 32 -5.38 -11.80 -11.65
CA LEU A 32 -5.11 -13.25 -11.73
C LEU A 32 -5.80 -14.05 -10.61
N ASP A 33 -6.83 -13.47 -9.98
CA ASP A 33 -7.57 -14.07 -8.86
C ASP A 33 -6.70 -14.41 -7.64
N ILE A 34 -5.60 -13.67 -7.44
CA ILE A 34 -4.75 -13.77 -6.25
C ILE A 34 -5.30 -12.82 -5.17
N HIS A 35 -5.35 -13.28 -3.92
CA HIS A 35 -5.70 -12.40 -2.81
C HIS A 35 -4.51 -11.49 -2.46
N VAL A 36 -4.62 -10.21 -2.80
CA VAL A 36 -3.55 -9.24 -2.62
C VAL A 36 -3.77 -8.36 -1.39
N GLN A 37 -2.73 -8.25 -0.57
CA GLN A 37 -2.63 -7.28 0.52
C GLN A 37 -1.42 -6.38 0.31
N VAL A 38 -1.55 -5.10 0.64
CA VAL A 38 -0.48 -4.11 0.67
C VAL A 38 -0.26 -3.69 2.12
N HIS A 39 0.92 -3.97 2.65
CA HIS A 39 1.34 -3.53 3.98
C HIS A 39 2.09 -2.21 3.85
N MET A 40 1.49 -1.13 4.36
CA MET A 40 2.08 0.21 4.32
C MET A 40 3.00 0.39 5.54
N ILE A 41 4.31 0.35 5.31
CA ILE A 41 5.35 0.43 6.33
C ILE A 41 6.05 1.79 6.25
N GLY A 42 6.29 2.43 7.41
CA GLY A 42 7.01 3.69 7.49
C GLY A 42 6.32 4.82 6.72
N ALA A 43 7.07 5.55 5.90
CA ALA A 43 6.58 6.73 5.18
C ALA A 43 5.50 6.45 4.13
N SER A 44 5.33 5.20 3.72
CA SER A 44 4.33 4.84 2.70
C SER A 44 2.89 5.15 3.14
N VAL A 45 2.60 5.21 4.45
CA VAL A 45 1.26 5.57 4.97
C VAL A 45 0.85 7.00 4.58
N GLU A 46 1.81 7.89 4.37
CA GLU A 46 1.54 9.30 4.02
C GLU A 46 0.91 9.45 2.64
N MET A 47 1.12 8.48 1.74
CA MET A 47 0.51 8.44 0.41
C MET A 47 -1.02 8.23 0.46
N PHE A 48 -1.54 7.80 1.61
CA PHE A 48 -2.94 7.48 1.84
C PHE A 48 -3.66 8.50 2.71
N VAL A 49 -3.02 9.59 3.13
CA VAL A 49 -3.66 10.64 3.95
C VAL A 49 -4.59 11.51 3.08
N LYS A 50 -5.87 11.64 3.49
CA LYS A 50 -6.95 12.31 2.71
C LYS A 50 -6.59 13.72 2.25
N ASN A 51 -6.05 14.53 3.16
CA ASN A 51 -5.80 15.96 2.94
C ASN A 51 -4.33 16.26 2.59
N ASN A 52 -3.62 15.27 2.04
CA ASN A 52 -2.22 15.43 1.69
C ASN A 52 -2.06 15.61 0.17
N GLU A 53 -1.98 16.86 -0.28
CA GLU A 53 -1.80 17.21 -1.70
C GLU A 53 -0.59 16.53 -2.36
N ARG A 54 0.46 16.20 -1.58
CA ARG A 54 1.64 15.48 -2.09
C ARG A 54 1.30 14.10 -2.64
N ARG A 55 0.15 13.51 -2.29
CA ARG A 55 -0.30 12.23 -2.89
C ARG A 55 -0.73 12.37 -4.36
N HIS A 56 -0.93 13.59 -4.85
CA HIS A 56 -1.30 13.88 -6.23
C HIS A 56 -0.09 14.25 -7.10
N GLN A 57 1.14 14.08 -6.60
CA GLN A 57 2.36 14.27 -7.38
C GLN A 57 2.33 13.45 -8.67
N THR A 58 2.68 14.09 -9.79
CA THR A 58 2.82 13.44 -11.10
C THR A 58 4.08 12.59 -11.14
N ILE A 59 3.97 11.37 -11.66
CA ILE A 59 5.06 10.41 -11.79
C ILE A 59 5.55 10.34 -13.24
N PRO A 60 6.76 10.83 -13.54
CA PRO A 60 7.39 10.61 -14.83
C PRO A 60 7.83 9.15 -15.02
N PRO A 61 7.90 8.63 -16.26
CA PRO A 61 7.48 9.26 -17.52
C PRO A 61 5.98 9.09 -17.82
N MET A 62 5.24 8.37 -16.98
CA MET A 62 3.84 8.01 -17.24
C MET A 62 2.89 9.21 -17.22
N ASN A 63 3.30 10.34 -16.63
CA ASN A 63 2.53 11.56 -16.50
C ASN A 63 1.15 11.36 -15.82
N ARG A 64 1.07 10.35 -14.94
CA ARG A 64 -0.09 10.06 -14.08
C ARG A 64 0.19 10.46 -12.65
N ARG A 65 -0.84 10.74 -11.85
CA ARG A 65 -0.66 11.07 -10.43
C ARG A 65 -0.44 9.80 -9.62
N LEU A 66 0.35 9.87 -8.56
CA LEU A 66 0.52 8.77 -7.60
C LEU A 66 -0.82 8.24 -7.08
N SER A 67 -1.75 9.14 -6.76
CA SER A 67 -3.13 8.80 -6.36
C SER A 67 -3.83 7.90 -7.38
N ASP A 68 -3.60 8.10 -8.67
CA ASP A 68 -4.30 7.33 -9.70
C ASP A 68 -3.89 5.85 -9.64
N PHE A 69 -2.63 5.55 -9.35
CA PHE A 69 -2.15 4.18 -9.17
C PHE A 69 -2.71 3.52 -7.91
N ILE A 70 -2.83 4.29 -6.82
CA ILE A 70 -3.43 3.82 -5.57
C ILE A 70 -4.91 3.49 -5.80
N ASP A 71 -5.63 4.41 -6.42
CA ASP A 71 -7.06 4.28 -6.66
C ASP A 71 -7.35 3.15 -7.67
N ASP A 72 -6.50 2.96 -8.70
CA ASP A 72 -6.56 1.82 -9.60
C ASP A 72 -6.46 0.49 -8.83
N ALA A 73 -5.44 0.35 -7.98
CA ALA A 73 -5.21 -0.88 -7.20
C ALA A 73 -6.35 -1.15 -6.19
N MET A 74 -6.90 -0.10 -5.56
CA MET A 74 -8.07 -0.25 -4.69
C MET A 74 -9.28 -0.77 -5.46
N ARG A 75 -9.52 -0.28 -6.69
CA ARG A 75 -10.64 -0.74 -7.53
C ARG A 75 -10.52 -2.20 -7.97
N THR A 76 -9.32 -2.79 -7.99
CA THR A 76 -9.15 -4.22 -8.27
C THR A 76 -9.38 -5.12 -7.04
N GLY A 77 -9.73 -4.55 -5.88
CA GLY A 77 -10.01 -5.30 -4.66
C GLY A 77 -8.79 -5.56 -3.77
N VAL A 78 -7.63 -4.98 -4.09
CA VAL A 78 -6.43 -5.02 -3.23
C VAL A 78 -6.76 -4.44 -1.86
N LYS A 79 -6.31 -5.10 -0.80
CA LYS A 79 -6.51 -4.63 0.59
C LYS A 79 -5.28 -3.91 1.10
N PHE A 80 -5.47 -2.75 1.73
CA PHE A 80 -4.38 -1.92 2.22
C PHE A 80 -4.40 -1.88 3.74
N TYR A 81 -3.27 -2.15 4.40
CA TYR A 81 -3.18 -2.22 5.86
C TYR A 81 -2.05 -1.32 6.38
N PRO A 82 -2.37 -0.27 7.17
CA PRO A 82 -1.36 0.62 7.72
C PRO A 82 -0.64 0.03 8.92
N CYS A 83 0.68 0.20 8.97
CA CYS A 83 1.50 -0.19 10.10
C CYS A 83 1.19 0.67 11.34
N SER A 84 0.86 0.00 12.45
CA SER A 84 0.53 0.69 13.71
C SER A 84 1.63 1.62 14.22
N THR A 85 2.91 1.27 14.05
CA THR A 85 4.04 2.14 14.44
C THR A 85 4.10 3.38 13.55
N ALA A 86 3.98 3.22 12.23
CA ALA A 86 4.00 4.34 11.30
C ALA A 86 2.85 5.33 11.54
N MET A 87 1.65 4.82 11.83
CA MET A 87 0.48 5.62 12.20
C MET A 87 0.73 6.41 13.49
N ARG A 88 1.25 5.77 14.55
CA ARG A 88 1.57 6.42 15.83
C ARG A 88 2.66 7.49 15.67
N ASP A 89 3.75 7.19 14.97
CA ASP A 89 4.88 8.11 14.79
C ASP A 89 4.47 9.40 14.06
N ARG A 90 3.40 9.34 13.25
CA ARG A 90 2.85 10.46 12.49
C ARG A 90 1.60 11.07 13.12
N ASN A 91 1.19 10.59 14.29
CA ASN A 91 -0.05 10.99 14.96
C ASN A 91 -1.29 10.87 14.06
N LEU A 92 -1.38 9.78 13.29
CA LEU A 92 -2.48 9.50 12.37
C LEU A 92 -3.46 8.50 12.98
N GLN A 93 -4.74 8.71 12.68
CA GLN A 93 -5.84 7.78 12.90
C GLN A 93 -6.34 7.22 11.56
N LEU A 94 -7.09 6.12 11.59
CA LEU A 94 -7.65 5.55 10.36
C LEU A 94 -8.58 6.54 9.62
N SER A 95 -9.27 7.41 10.36
CA SER A 95 -10.13 8.47 9.80
C SER A 95 -9.36 9.50 8.95
N ASP A 96 -8.06 9.65 9.18
CA ASP A 96 -7.21 10.58 8.42
C ASP A 96 -6.79 10.01 7.06
N LEU A 97 -6.95 8.69 6.86
CA LEU A 97 -6.63 8.00 5.62
C LEU A 97 -7.83 7.97 4.67
N ILE A 98 -7.56 7.83 3.37
CA ILE A 98 -8.57 7.68 2.32
C ILE A 98 -9.49 6.50 2.62
N ASP A 99 -10.72 6.56 2.08
CA ASP A 99 -11.68 5.49 2.28
C ASP A 99 -11.22 4.20 1.59
N GLY A 100 -11.59 3.06 2.15
CA GLY A 100 -11.19 1.73 1.65
C GLY A 100 -9.86 1.21 2.21
N VAL A 101 -9.12 1.99 2.99
CA VAL A 101 -8.01 1.47 3.79
C VAL A 101 -8.55 0.58 4.92
N GLY A 102 -7.96 -0.60 5.10
CA GLY A 102 -8.32 -1.58 6.11
C GLY A 102 -7.83 -1.22 7.51
N GLU A 103 -8.01 -2.14 8.45
CA GLU A 103 -7.62 -1.93 9.84
C GLU A 103 -6.11 -1.70 10.02
N ILE A 104 -5.74 -0.94 11.06
CA ILE A 104 -4.35 -0.75 11.46
C ILE A 104 -3.81 -2.07 12.02
N ILE A 105 -2.71 -2.58 11.47
CA ILE A 105 -2.08 -3.83 11.90
C ILE A 105 -0.64 -3.62 12.38
N GLY A 106 -0.17 -4.49 13.28
CA GLY A 106 1.21 -4.48 13.80
C GLY A 106 2.15 -5.44 13.08
N MET A 107 3.45 -5.33 13.36
CA MET A 107 4.47 -6.20 12.77
C MET A 107 4.21 -7.69 13.05
N VAL A 108 3.67 -8.04 14.23
CA VAL A 108 3.29 -9.42 14.55
C VAL A 108 2.26 -9.96 13.55
N THR A 109 1.17 -9.23 13.31
CA THR A 109 0.15 -9.61 12.32
C THR A 109 0.71 -9.64 10.89
N MET A 110 1.58 -8.69 10.55
CA MET A 110 2.21 -8.66 9.22
C MET A 110 3.09 -9.89 8.99
N LEU A 111 3.90 -10.28 9.97
CA LEU A 111 4.77 -11.45 9.90
C LEU A 111 3.96 -12.75 9.92
N ASP A 112 2.96 -12.87 10.80
CA ASP A 112 2.06 -14.03 10.84
C ASP A 112 1.40 -14.30 9.48
N ARG A 113 0.87 -13.26 8.81
CA ARG A 113 0.31 -13.35 7.45
C ARG A 113 1.37 -13.69 6.40
N ALA A 114 2.58 -13.15 6.54
CA ALA A 114 3.69 -13.35 5.61
C ALA A 114 4.27 -14.77 5.65
N THR A 115 4.15 -15.47 6.77
CA THR A 115 4.68 -16.82 6.96
C THR A 115 3.67 -17.94 6.71
N GLN A 116 2.48 -17.63 6.21
CA GLN A 116 1.50 -18.64 5.82
C GLN A 116 1.99 -19.39 4.57
N ASP A 117 1.77 -20.72 4.51
CA ASP A 117 2.29 -21.61 3.45
C ASP A 117 1.89 -21.20 2.02
N ASN A 118 0.77 -20.47 1.86
CA ASN A 118 0.22 -20.03 0.58
C ASN A 118 0.50 -18.55 0.26
N THR A 119 1.40 -17.91 1.00
CA THR A 119 1.74 -16.49 0.86
C THR A 119 3.07 -16.30 0.17
N THR A 120 3.09 -15.46 -0.87
CA THR A 120 4.31 -14.87 -1.41
C THR A 120 4.43 -13.42 -0.93
N VAL A 121 5.64 -13.00 -0.57
CA VAL A 121 5.91 -11.63 -0.14
C VAL A 121 6.86 -10.96 -1.13
N LEU A 122 6.52 -9.75 -1.56
CA LEU A 122 7.39 -8.88 -2.33
C LEU A 122 7.56 -7.57 -1.57
N THR A 123 8.81 -7.18 -1.32
CA THR A 123 9.15 -5.95 -0.58
C THR A 123 9.72 -4.93 -1.54
N PHE A 124 9.16 -3.72 -1.49
CA PHE A 124 9.52 -2.58 -2.33
C PHE A 124 10.03 -1.43 -1.47
#